data_AF-A0A2V9ACL3-F1
#
_entry.id   AF-A0A2V9ACL3-F1
#
_cell.length_a   1.000
_cell.length_b   1.000
_cell.length_c   1.000
_cell.angle_alpha   90.00
_cell.angle_beta   90.00
_cell.angle_gamma   90.00
#
_symmetry.space_group_name_H-M   'P 1'
#
loop_
_entity.id
_entity.type
_entity.pdbx_description
1 polymer ?
#
loop_
_entity_poly.entity_id
_entity_poly.type
_entity_poly.pdbx_seq_one_letter_code
_entity_poly.pdbx_strand_id
1 'polypeptide(L)'
;MSRGYEPEEFIDPRQVSEERGRKVQQPSRDDESRDQVREEHAQGAGSHTDSGVARSPELRQAYEIRGRTYRLRTSEIATMVEAGMFRTVAQEDLTEFAYGGDRGRIRPDIENLMHQGLVEIKSIPREEMGSRKLLTLTKNGHRFLTETQSAGKGQVLYHGFTKPREANHDADLFRLYQKAAEKIERQGGRNLRSFSTTR
;
A
#
# COMPACT_ATOMS: atom_id res chain seq x y z
N MET A 1 -7.09 -53.15 19.39
CA MET A 1 -7.14 -52.81 20.83
C MET A 1 -6.09 -51.71 21.05
N SER A 2 -6.40 -50.42 20.99
CA SER A 2 -7.23 -49.54 21.83
C SER A 2 -6.36 -48.67 22.75
N ARG A 3 -6.74 -47.38 22.85
CA ARG A 3 -6.18 -46.23 23.60
C ARG A 3 -5.04 -45.49 22.88
N GLY A 4 -5.20 -44.28 22.34
CA GLY A 4 -6.22 -43.24 22.54
C GLY A 4 -5.82 -42.31 23.68
N TYR A 5 -5.23 -41.16 23.34
CA TYR A 5 -5.20 -39.97 24.19
C TYR A 5 -5.01 -38.70 23.33
N GLU A 6 -6.12 -38.03 23.08
CA GLU A 6 -6.26 -36.62 22.70
C GLU A 6 -6.61 -35.85 23.99
N PRO A 7 -6.10 -34.64 24.18
CA PRO A 7 -6.79 -33.62 24.96
C PRO A 7 -7.21 -32.46 24.04
N GLU A 8 -8.51 -32.37 23.78
CA GLU A 8 -9.14 -31.08 23.52
C GLU A 8 -9.13 -30.24 24.80
N GLU A 9 -8.94 -28.93 24.69
CA GLU A 9 -9.87 -27.98 25.30
C GLU A 9 -9.67 -26.58 24.70
N PHE A 10 -10.70 -26.18 23.94
CA PHE A 10 -10.95 -24.84 23.43
C PHE A 10 -11.09 -23.84 24.58
N ILE A 11 -10.48 -22.67 24.45
CA ILE A 11 -10.86 -21.48 25.23
C ILE A 11 -11.48 -20.46 24.25
N ASP A 12 -12.80 -20.33 24.34
CA ASP A 12 -13.63 -19.33 23.66
C ASP A 12 -13.62 -18.02 24.46
N PRO A 13 -13.18 -16.87 23.90
CA PRO A 13 -13.16 -15.59 24.61
C PRO A 13 -14.45 -14.80 24.40
N ARG A 14 -15.61 -15.43 24.56
CA ARG A 14 -16.91 -14.75 24.63
C ARG A 14 -17.69 -15.22 25.85
N GLN A 15 -17.44 -14.57 26.98
CA GLN A 15 -18.41 -14.24 28.03
C GLN A 15 -17.66 -13.72 29.27
N VAL A 16 -17.55 -12.40 29.42
CA VAL A 16 -17.50 -11.78 30.74
C VAL A 16 -18.57 -10.71 30.76
N SER A 17 -19.56 -10.99 31.58
CA SER A 17 -20.81 -10.29 31.75
C SER A 17 -20.66 -8.91 32.36
N GLU A 18 -21.70 -8.14 32.11
CA GLU A 18 -22.08 -6.83 32.57
C GLU A 18 -22.20 -6.69 34.11
N GLU A 19 -22.48 -5.44 34.50
CA GLU A 19 -23.05 -4.98 35.77
C GLU A 19 -22.10 -4.67 36.94
N ARG A 20 -21.76 -3.37 37.05
CA ARG A 20 -22.10 -2.64 38.28
C ARG A 20 -22.34 -1.16 37.99
N GLY A 21 -23.60 -0.74 38.06
CA GLY A 21 -24.00 0.66 37.97
C GLY A 21 -23.81 1.45 39.28
N ARG A 22 -23.90 2.78 39.20
CA ARG A 22 -25.02 3.57 39.75
C ARG A 22 -24.84 5.08 39.53
N LYS A 23 -25.99 5.71 39.24
CA LYS A 23 -26.33 7.14 39.13
C LYS A 23 -25.96 7.99 40.35
N VAL A 24 -25.69 9.28 40.12
CA VAL A 24 -26.31 10.50 40.76
C VAL A 24 -26.06 11.68 39.80
N GLN A 25 -27.02 12.19 39.03
CA GLN A 25 -28.09 13.19 39.30
C GLN A 25 -27.62 14.66 39.45
N GLN A 26 -28.05 15.45 38.45
CA GLN A 26 -28.14 16.93 38.25
C GLN A 26 -28.74 17.72 39.45
N PRO A 27 -28.68 19.08 39.55
CA PRO A 27 -29.27 20.05 38.58
C PRO A 27 -28.56 21.43 38.40
N SER A 28 -28.56 22.00 37.19
CA SER A 28 -29.42 23.09 36.65
C SER A 28 -29.07 24.51 37.11
N ARG A 29 -28.87 25.41 36.12
CA ARG A 29 -29.48 26.75 36.10
C ARG A 29 -29.36 27.40 34.73
N ASP A 30 -30.49 27.99 34.36
CA ASP A 30 -30.86 28.69 33.14
C ASP A 30 -30.14 30.04 33.03
N ASP A 31 -29.95 30.57 31.82
CA ASP A 31 -30.66 31.78 31.36
C ASP A 31 -30.36 32.06 29.88
N GLU A 32 -31.41 32.49 29.18
CA GLU A 32 -31.39 33.02 27.82
C GLU A 32 -30.71 34.41 27.81
N SER A 33 -30.37 35.10 26.73
CA SER A 33 -31.14 35.47 25.55
C SER A 33 -30.35 36.57 24.81
N ARG A 34 -30.60 36.73 23.49
CA ARG A 34 -30.42 37.96 22.66
C ARG A 34 -28.99 38.43 22.33
N ASP A 35 -28.72 39.13 21.24
CA ASP A 35 -29.30 39.31 19.89
C ASP A 35 -28.28 40.20 19.14
N GLN A 36 -28.22 40.11 17.82
CA GLN A 36 -27.82 41.16 16.87
C GLN A 36 -26.34 41.49 16.52
N VAL A 37 -26.03 41.20 15.23
CA VAL A 37 -25.63 42.13 14.14
C VAL A 37 -24.21 42.76 14.15
N ARG A 38 -23.34 42.15 13.31
CA ARG A 38 -22.69 42.71 12.08
C ARG A 38 -21.45 43.64 12.19
N GLU A 39 -20.43 43.22 11.41
CA GLU A 39 -19.32 43.97 10.75
C GLU A 39 -18.34 44.72 11.69
N GLU A 40 -17.02 44.71 11.54
CA GLU A 40 -16.03 44.40 10.50
C GLU A 40 -14.69 44.34 11.25
N HIS A 41 -13.78 43.40 10.96
CA HIS A 41 -12.34 43.73 10.93
C HIS A 41 -11.53 42.60 10.27
N ALA A 42 -10.64 43.05 9.39
CA ALA A 42 -9.94 42.29 8.38
C ALA A 42 -8.82 41.36 8.90
N GLN A 43 -8.42 40.45 8.00
CA GLN A 43 -7.11 39.80 7.83
C GLN A 43 -6.82 38.54 8.66
N GLY A 44 -6.80 37.40 7.97
CA GLY A 44 -6.27 36.14 8.52
C GLY A 44 -6.36 34.96 7.54
N ALA A 45 -5.43 34.89 6.59
CA ALA A 45 -4.88 33.67 6.01
C ALA A 45 -5.86 32.51 5.68
N GLY A 46 -6.67 32.70 4.64
CA GLY A 46 -7.20 31.58 3.87
C GLY A 46 -6.09 31.00 2.99
N SER A 47 -5.18 30.22 3.58
CA SER A 47 -4.28 29.34 2.81
C SER A 47 -5.11 28.17 2.29
N HIS A 48 -5.88 28.44 1.24
CA HIS A 48 -6.28 27.41 0.30
C HIS A 48 -4.99 26.93 -0.36
N THR A 49 -4.36 25.91 0.23
CA THR A 49 -3.27 25.17 -0.41
C THR A 49 -3.84 24.48 -1.65
N ASP A 50 -3.78 25.21 -2.76
CA ASP A 50 -3.32 24.75 -4.06
C ASP A 50 -3.60 23.28 -4.37
N SER A 51 -4.89 22.97 -4.52
CA SER A 51 -5.35 21.79 -5.23
C SER A 51 -5.19 22.07 -6.72
N GLY A 52 -3.98 21.89 -7.26
CA GLY A 52 -3.78 22.24 -8.66
C GLY A 52 -2.38 22.15 -9.24
N VAL A 53 -1.33 21.84 -8.47
CA VAL A 53 -0.03 21.56 -9.10
C VAL A 53 -0.13 20.20 -9.79
N ALA A 54 -0.51 20.22 -11.07
CA ALA A 54 -0.18 19.15 -11.99
C ALA A 54 1.31 18.89 -11.81
N ARG A 55 1.67 17.87 -11.02
CA ARG A 55 3.06 17.52 -10.78
C ARG A 55 3.63 17.19 -12.14
N SER A 56 4.42 18.12 -12.69
CA SER A 56 5.14 17.92 -13.94
C SER A 56 5.80 16.54 -13.86
N PRO A 57 5.55 15.65 -14.83
CA PRO A 57 5.91 14.26 -14.68
C PRO A 57 7.44 14.19 -14.58
N GLU A 58 7.92 13.76 -13.41
CA GLU A 58 9.35 13.66 -13.07
C GLU A 58 10.15 13.12 -14.25
N LEU A 59 11.31 13.68 -14.58
CA LEU A 59 12.08 13.18 -15.72
C LEU A 59 12.66 11.80 -15.40
N ARG A 60 12.68 10.90 -16.39
CA ARG A 60 13.31 9.58 -16.25
C ARG A 60 14.83 9.74 -16.18
N GLN A 61 15.43 9.20 -15.14
CA GLN A 61 16.88 9.19 -14.95
C GLN A 61 17.49 7.97 -15.65
N ALA A 62 18.70 8.13 -16.19
CA ALA A 62 19.42 7.04 -16.84
C ALA A 62 20.21 6.22 -15.81
N TYR A 63 20.13 4.91 -15.90
CA TYR A 63 20.88 3.95 -15.10
C TYR A 63 21.62 3.00 -16.01
N GLU A 64 22.92 2.85 -15.83
CA GLU A 64 23.74 1.92 -16.60
C GLU A 64 24.06 0.69 -15.77
N ILE A 65 23.56 -0.47 -16.19
CA ILE A 65 23.67 -1.74 -15.47
C ILE A 65 24.16 -2.80 -16.46
N ARG A 66 25.38 -3.27 -16.28
CA ARG A 66 26.07 -4.27 -17.14
C ARG A 66 25.98 -3.95 -18.64
N GLY A 67 26.27 -2.71 -19.03
CA GLY A 67 26.24 -2.27 -20.43
C GLY A 67 24.83 -2.15 -21.03
N ARG A 68 23.79 -2.13 -20.20
CA ARG A 68 22.42 -1.77 -20.60
C ARG A 68 22.01 -0.47 -19.93
N THR A 69 21.42 0.44 -20.71
CA THR A 69 20.88 1.69 -20.20
C THR A 69 19.38 1.55 -19.94
N TYR A 70 18.98 1.77 -18.70
CA TYR A 70 17.59 1.87 -18.28
C TYR A 70 17.22 3.33 -18.05
N ARG A 71 15.99 3.73 -18.35
CA ARG A 71 15.48 5.09 -18.08
C ARG A 71 14.26 5.01 -17.18
N LEU A 72 14.43 5.35 -15.91
CA LEU A 72 13.42 5.13 -14.87
C LEU A 72 13.16 6.36 -14.00
N ARG A 73 11.91 6.50 -13.57
CA ARG A 73 11.42 7.43 -12.55
C ARG A 73 11.40 6.78 -11.17
N THR A 74 11.27 7.60 -10.15
CA THR A 74 11.11 7.14 -8.77
C THR A 74 9.87 6.25 -8.59
N SER A 75 8.75 6.55 -9.26
CA SER A 75 7.55 5.70 -9.21
C SER A 75 7.73 4.33 -9.87
N GLU A 76 8.47 4.29 -10.98
CA GLU A 76 8.77 3.05 -11.69
C GLU A 76 9.66 2.14 -10.82
N ILE A 77 10.69 2.72 -10.17
CA ILE A 77 11.55 1.99 -9.22
C ILE A 77 10.74 1.53 -8.00
N ALA A 78 9.89 2.37 -7.42
CA ALA A 78 9.04 1.99 -6.29
C ALA A 78 8.11 0.82 -6.65
N THR A 79 7.51 0.86 -7.85
CA THR A 79 6.66 -0.24 -8.36
C THR A 79 7.44 -1.54 -8.48
N MET A 80 8.68 -1.47 -8.99
CA MET A 80 9.56 -2.63 -9.06
C MET A 80 9.89 -3.18 -7.66
N VAL A 81 10.16 -2.32 -6.68
CA VAL A 81 10.44 -2.78 -5.31
C VAL A 81 9.23 -3.47 -4.70
N GLU A 82 8.03 -2.91 -4.81
CA GLU A 82 6.79 -3.54 -4.31
C GLU A 82 6.59 -4.92 -4.98
N ALA A 83 6.74 -5.01 -6.29
CA ALA A 83 6.68 -6.29 -7.01
C ALA A 83 7.75 -7.30 -6.54
N GLY A 84 8.95 -6.82 -6.23
CA GLY A 84 10.03 -7.66 -5.70
C GLY A 84 9.78 -8.14 -4.28
N MET A 85 9.20 -7.31 -3.41
CA MET A 85 8.90 -7.68 -2.02
C MET A 85 7.82 -8.75 -1.92
N PHE A 86 6.76 -8.64 -2.73
CA PHE A 86 5.61 -9.55 -2.69
C PHE A 86 5.65 -10.65 -3.76
N ARG A 87 6.71 -10.70 -4.57
CA ARG A 87 6.88 -11.52 -5.80
C ARG A 87 5.89 -11.19 -6.90
N THR A 88 4.62 -11.05 -6.59
CA THR A 88 3.57 -10.76 -7.56
C THR A 88 2.57 -9.80 -6.94
N VAL A 89 2.12 -8.81 -7.70
CA VAL A 89 1.16 -7.79 -7.27
C VAL A 89 0.08 -7.65 -8.33
N ALA A 90 -1.17 -7.41 -7.91
CA ALA A 90 -2.24 -7.13 -8.87
C ALA A 90 -2.12 -5.69 -9.39
N GLN A 91 -2.36 -5.50 -10.69
CA GLN A 91 -2.32 -4.17 -11.31
C GLN A 91 -3.38 -3.23 -10.70
N GLU A 92 -4.54 -3.78 -10.32
CA GLU A 92 -5.63 -3.05 -9.66
C GLU A 92 -5.18 -2.53 -8.29
N ASP A 93 -4.59 -3.40 -7.47
CA ASP A 93 -4.08 -3.02 -6.13
C ASP A 93 -2.92 -2.03 -6.24
N LEU A 94 -2.02 -2.15 -7.23
CA LEU A 94 -0.99 -1.14 -7.49
C LEU A 94 -1.61 0.22 -7.82
N THR A 95 -2.65 0.24 -8.66
CA THR A 95 -3.36 1.46 -9.02
C THR A 95 -3.93 2.13 -7.78
N GLU A 96 -4.61 1.36 -6.94
CA GLU A 96 -5.22 1.84 -5.71
C GLU A 96 -4.17 2.36 -4.72
N PHE A 97 -3.22 1.51 -4.32
CA PHE A 97 -2.39 1.79 -3.16
C PHE A 97 -1.05 2.46 -3.47
N ALA A 98 -0.44 2.21 -4.63
CA ALA A 98 0.85 2.82 -4.99
C ALA A 98 0.70 4.10 -5.82
N TYR A 99 -0.39 4.21 -6.58
CA TYR A 99 -0.68 5.35 -7.45
C TYR A 99 -1.87 6.20 -6.98
N GLY A 100 -2.50 5.87 -5.85
CA GLY A 100 -3.61 6.66 -5.29
C GLY A 100 -4.83 6.72 -6.20
N GLY A 101 -5.06 5.68 -7.01
CA GLY A 101 -6.12 5.62 -8.01
C GLY A 101 -5.77 6.27 -9.35
N ASP A 102 -4.60 6.90 -9.50
CA ASP A 102 -4.22 7.62 -10.73
C ASP A 102 -3.85 6.66 -11.88
N ARG A 103 -4.87 6.35 -12.69
CA ARG A 103 -4.74 5.52 -13.90
C ARG A 103 -3.88 6.18 -14.98
N GLY A 104 -3.84 7.52 -15.03
CA GLY A 104 -3.06 8.27 -16.01
C GLY A 104 -1.56 8.13 -15.76
N ARG A 105 -1.17 7.97 -14.48
CA ARG A 105 0.23 7.81 -14.07
C ARG A 105 0.72 6.36 -14.12
N ILE A 106 -0.08 5.39 -13.68
CA ILE A 106 0.37 3.99 -13.62
C ILE A 106 0.61 3.37 -15.01
N ARG A 107 -0.24 3.71 -15.98
CA ARG A 107 -0.17 3.13 -17.32
C ARG A 107 1.17 3.37 -18.02
N PRO A 108 1.65 4.62 -18.18
CA PRO A 108 2.93 4.88 -18.84
C PRO A 108 4.13 4.31 -18.06
N ASP A 109 4.04 4.24 -16.73
CA ASP A 109 5.10 3.67 -15.89
C ASP A 109 5.20 2.14 -16.10
N ILE A 110 4.06 1.43 -16.08
CA ILE A 110 4.02 -0.01 -16.38
C ILE A 110 4.46 -0.30 -17.82
N GLU A 111 3.98 0.47 -18.80
CA GLU A 111 4.35 0.29 -20.21
C GLU A 111 5.86 0.45 -20.42
N ASN A 112 6.47 1.45 -19.79
CA ASN A 112 7.92 1.66 -19.85
C ASN A 112 8.71 0.53 -19.16
N LEU A 113 8.26 0.07 -18.00
CA LEU A 113 8.87 -1.05 -17.28
C LEU A 113 8.82 -2.36 -18.08
N MET A 114 7.69 -2.62 -18.75
CA MET A 114 7.53 -3.78 -19.64
C MET A 114 8.41 -3.64 -20.88
N HIS A 115 8.44 -2.47 -21.51
CA HIS A 115 9.25 -2.19 -22.69
C HIS A 115 10.76 -2.40 -22.41
N GLN A 116 11.22 -2.01 -21.23
CA GLN A 116 12.61 -2.23 -20.80
C GLN A 116 12.87 -3.65 -20.26
N GLY A 117 11.85 -4.51 -20.25
CA GLY A 117 11.93 -5.89 -19.80
C GLY A 117 12.24 -6.03 -18.31
N LEU A 118 11.87 -5.05 -17.49
CA LEU A 118 12.10 -5.04 -16.04
C LEU A 118 10.97 -5.72 -15.27
N VAL A 119 9.75 -5.66 -15.81
CA VAL A 119 8.57 -6.36 -15.27
C VAL A 119 7.90 -7.15 -16.38
N GLU A 120 7.14 -8.18 -16.00
CA GLU A 120 6.21 -8.86 -16.88
C GLU A 120 4.80 -8.84 -16.27
N ILE A 121 3.78 -8.75 -17.13
CA ILE A 121 2.37 -8.83 -16.75
C ILE A 121 1.74 -10.05 -17.40
N LYS A 122 0.93 -10.80 -16.64
CA LYS A 122 0.10 -11.89 -17.16
C LYS A 122 -1.33 -11.75 -16.64
N SER A 123 -2.28 -12.13 -17.49
CA SER A 123 -3.65 -12.39 -17.05
C SER A 123 -3.69 -13.78 -16.44
N ILE A 124 -3.93 -13.86 -15.14
CA ILE A 124 -3.95 -15.11 -14.39
C ILE A 124 -5.40 -15.41 -13.98
N PRO A 125 -5.92 -16.61 -14.29
CA PRO A 125 -7.24 -17.03 -13.83
C PRO A 125 -7.34 -17.05 -12.30
N ARG A 126 -8.49 -16.68 -11.78
CA ARG A 126 -8.84 -16.71 -10.37
C ARG A 126 -10.15 -17.48 -10.22
N GLU A 127 -10.13 -18.49 -9.36
CA GLU A 127 -11.30 -19.32 -9.06
C GLU A 127 -12.50 -18.40 -8.79
N GLU A 128 -13.61 -18.62 -9.53
CA GLU A 128 -14.90 -17.95 -9.39
C GLU A 128 -14.94 -16.43 -9.68
N MET A 129 -13.82 -15.76 -9.93
CA MET A 129 -13.74 -14.30 -10.14
C MET A 129 -13.13 -13.87 -11.47
N GLY A 130 -13.07 -14.78 -12.45
CA GLY A 130 -12.55 -14.50 -13.79
C GLY A 130 -11.03 -14.51 -13.85
N SER A 131 -10.41 -13.52 -14.51
CA SER A 131 -8.95 -13.38 -14.60
C SER A 131 -8.52 -12.01 -14.12
N ARG A 132 -7.36 -11.92 -13.46
CA ARG A 132 -6.77 -10.64 -13.06
C ARG A 132 -5.37 -10.44 -13.63
N LYS A 133 -5.01 -9.18 -13.88
CA LYS A 133 -3.67 -8.81 -14.35
C LYS A 133 -2.72 -8.76 -13.17
N LEU A 134 -1.74 -9.66 -13.19
CA LEU A 134 -0.69 -9.74 -12.20
C LEU A 134 0.63 -9.26 -12.81
N LEU A 135 1.43 -8.57 -12.00
CA LEU A 135 2.74 -8.03 -12.34
C LEU A 135 3.81 -8.68 -11.45
N THR A 136 4.93 -9.06 -12.03
CA THR A 136 6.12 -9.55 -11.31
C THR A 136 7.39 -8.94 -11.90
N LEU A 137 8.47 -8.90 -11.11
CA LEU A 137 9.80 -8.63 -11.64
C LEU A 137 10.24 -9.72 -12.61
N THR A 138 10.96 -9.32 -13.66
CA THR A 138 11.77 -10.24 -14.46
C THR A 138 13.14 -10.46 -13.79
N LYS A 139 13.95 -11.36 -14.35
CA LYS A 139 15.37 -11.49 -13.95
C LYS A 139 16.16 -10.19 -14.11
N ASN A 140 15.83 -9.37 -15.11
CA ASN A 140 16.49 -8.08 -15.32
C ASN A 140 16.04 -7.06 -14.28
N GLY A 141 14.74 -7.01 -13.97
CA GLY A 141 14.22 -6.13 -12.92
C GLY A 141 14.78 -6.45 -11.54
N HIS A 142 14.84 -7.73 -11.19
CA HIS A 142 15.47 -8.18 -9.96
C HIS A 142 16.93 -7.74 -9.87
N ARG A 143 17.72 -8.04 -10.92
CA ARG A 143 19.12 -7.64 -10.99
C ARG A 143 19.30 -6.13 -10.90
N PHE A 144 18.46 -5.35 -11.59
CA PHE A 144 18.47 -3.89 -11.50
C PHE A 144 18.37 -3.46 -10.03
N LEU A 145 17.35 -3.92 -9.30
CA LEU A 145 17.15 -3.54 -7.89
C LEU A 145 18.27 -4.01 -6.97
N THR A 146 18.86 -5.17 -7.23
CA THR A 146 19.99 -5.69 -6.46
C THR A 146 21.24 -4.83 -6.66
N GLU A 147 21.56 -4.46 -7.91
CA GLU A 147 22.78 -3.70 -8.23
C GLU A 147 22.66 -2.23 -7.84
N THR A 148 21.48 -1.62 -7.95
CA THR A 148 21.24 -0.24 -7.50
C THR A 148 20.95 -0.13 -6.00
N GLN A 149 20.80 -1.26 -5.30
CA GLN A 149 20.38 -1.32 -3.89
C GLN A 149 19.08 -0.56 -3.60
N SER A 150 18.20 -0.41 -4.60
CA SER A 150 16.99 0.43 -4.49
C SER A 150 15.96 -0.06 -3.48
N ALA A 151 15.99 -1.34 -3.11
CA ALA A 151 15.12 -1.91 -2.08
C ALA A 151 15.67 -1.82 -0.66
N GLY A 152 16.85 -1.23 -0.47
CA GLY A 152 17.58 -1.25 0.80
C GLY A 152 18.41 -2.52 0.99
N LYS A 153 19.43 -2.43 1.85
CA LYS A 153 20.35 -3.55 2.13
C LYS A 153 19.63 -4.66 2.90
N GLY A 154 19.79 -5.90 2.44
CA GLY A 154 19.26 -7.08 3.12
C GLY A 154 17.77 -7.39 2.84
N GLN A 155 17.07 -6.55 2.06
CA GLN A 155 15.71 -6.86 1.64
C GLN A 155 15.73 -8.04 0.65
N VAL A 156 14.96 -9.08 0.95
CA VAL A 156 14.76 -10.20 0.03
C VAL A 156 13.85 -9.73 -1.11
N LEU A 157 14.32 -9.95 -2.34
CA LEU A 157 13.59 -9.65 -3.57
C LEU A 157 13.30 -10.94 -4.33
N TYR A 158 12.06 -11.08 -4.79
CA TYR A 158 11.59 -12.20 -5.60
C TYR A 158 11.38 -11.77 -7.04
N HIS A 159 11.27 -12.74 -7.95
CA HIS A 159 10.97 -12.50 -9.35
C HIS A 159 10.29 -13.71 -10.01
N GLY A 160 9.66 -13.46 -11.15
CA GLY A 160 8.95 -14.45 -11.95
C GLY A 160 7.64 -14.93 -11.32
N PHE A 161 6.75 -15.41 -12.19
CA PHE A 161 5.48 -16.01 -11.77
C PHE A 161 5.66 -17.41 -11.18
N THR A 162 4.88 -17.68 -10.14
CA THR A 162 4.59 -19.02 -9.60
C THR A 162 3.38 -19.64 -10.31
N LYS A 163 2.89 -20.80 -9.84
CA LYS A 163 1.69 -21.41 -10.40
C LYS A 163 0.48 -20.47 -10.27
N PRO A 164 -0.54 -20.53 -11.15
CA PRO A 164 -1.66 -19.58 -11.13
C PRO A 164 -2.30 -19.37 -9.75
N ARG A 165 -2.57 -20.46 -9.01
CA ARG A 165 -3.12 -20.37 -7.64
C ARG A 165 -2.15 -19.69 -6.67
N GLU A 166 -0.87 -20.01 -6.72
CA GLU A 166 0.17 -19.40 -5.87
C GLU A 166 0.37 -17.92 -6.20
N ALA A 167 0.41 -17.55 -7.49
CA ALA A 167 0.54 -16.16 -7.92
C ALA A 167 -0.65 -15.31 -7.46
N ASN A 168 -1.84 -15.91 -7.40
CA ASN A 168 -2.99 -15.27 -6.80
C ASN A 168 -2.82 -15.06 -5.28
N HIS A 169 -2.34 -16.06 -4.56
CA HIS A 169 -2.07 -15.92 -3.11
C HIS A 169 -1.01 -14.86 -2.85
N ASP A 170 0.10 -14.87 -3.61
CA ASP A 170 1.18 -13.89 -3.53
C ASP A 170 0.64 -12.46 -3.74
N ALA A 171 -0.23 -12.25 -4.73
CA ALA A 171 -0.87 -10.94 -4.97
C ALA A 171 -1.80 -10.50 -3.83
N ASP A 172 -2.49 -11.43 -3.17
CA ASP A 172 -3.40 -11.09 -2.07
C ASP A 172 -2.63 -10.62 -0.82
N LEU A 173 -1.35 -11.00 -0.66
CA LEU A 173 -0.48 -10.53 0.43
C LEU A 173 -0.21 -9.03 0.34
N PHE A 174 0.02 -8.49 -0.87
CA PHE A 174 0.23 -7.06 -1.07
C PHE A 174 -0.99 -6.25 -0.60
N ARG A 175 -2.18 -6.67 -1.02
CA ARG A 175 -3.43 -6.03 -0.60
C ARG A 175 -3.64 -6.10 0.91
N LEU A 176 -3.37 -7.25 1.52
CA LEU A 176 -3.47 -7.41 2.97
C LEU A 176 -2.50 -6.48 3.71
N TYR A 177 -1.24 -6.42 3.25
CA TYR A 177 -0.22 -5.53 3.80
C TYR A 177 -0.66 -4.06 3.73
N GLN A 178 -1.13 -3.58 2.59
CA GLN A 178 -1.54 -2.19 2.43
C GLN A 178 -2.73 -1.83 3.33
N LYS A 179 -3.73 -2.72 3.46
CA LYS A 179 -4.86 -2.52 4.39
C LYS A 179 -4.42 -2.50 5.86
N ALA A 180 -3.47 -3.35 6.23
CA ALA A 180 -2.91 -3.36 7.58
C ALA A 180 -2.10 -2.08 7.85
N ALA A 181 -1.29 -1.64 6.88
CA ALA A 181 -0.54 -0.39 6.94
C ALA A 181 -1.45 0.81 7.20
N GLU A 182 -2.51 0.94 6.39
CA GLU A 182 -3.48 2.03 6.50
C GLU A 182 -4.19 2.01 7.86
N LYS A 183 -4.54 0.82 8.37
CA LYS A 183 -5.13 0.68 9.71
C LYS A 183 -4.18 1.14 10.81
N ILE A 184 -2.91 0.76 10.73
CA ILE A 184 -1.88 1.16 11.71
C ILE A 184 -1.70 2.68 11.68
N GLU A 185 -1.60 3.27 10.49
CA GLU A 185 -1.47 4.72 10.32
C GLU A 185 -2.68 5.47 10.87
N ARG A 186 -3.90 4.98 10.62
CA ARG A 186 -5.13 5.52 11.22
C ARG A 186 -5.16 5.43 12.75
N GLN A 187 -4.42 4.50 13.34
CA GLN A 187 -4.27 4.34 14.79
C GLN A 187 -3.08 5.12 15.37
N GLY A 188 -2.43 5.98 14.58
CA GLY A 188 -1.29 6.79 15.00
C GLY A 188 0.06 6.05 15.01
N GLY A 189 0.09 4.81 14.51
CA GLY A 189 1.33 4.08 14.30
C GLY A 189 2.05 4.52 13.03
N ARG A 190 3.33 4.14 12.90
CA ARG A 190 4.09 4.31 11.65
C ARG A 190 4.38 2.94 11.06
N ASN A 191 4.02 2.74 9.79
CA ASN A 191 4.49 1.58 9.05
C ASN A 191 5.98 1.76 8.76
N LEU A 192 6.83 0.97 9.40
CA LEU A 192 8.25 0.90 9.07
C LEU A 192 8.38 0.16 7.74
N ARG A 193 8.11 0.87 6.64
CA ARG A 193 8.63 0.45 5.34
C ARG A 193 10.15 0.53 5.48
N SER A 194 10.86 -0.57 5.29
CA SER A 194 12.33 -0.64 5.31
C SER A 194 12.97 0.09 4.11
N PHE A 195 12.42 1.23 3.69
CA PHE A 195 13.10 2.19 2.83
C PHE A 195 13.87 3.14 3.74
N SER A 196 15.14 2.82 3.98
CA SER A 196 16.11 3.79 4.48
C SER A 196 16.32 4.85 3.40
N THR A 197 15.45 5.86 3.33
CA THR A 197 15.77 7.12 2.67
C THR A 197 16.72 7.88 3.59
N THR A 198 18.01 7.60 3.47
CA THR A 198 19.05 8.48 3.99
C THR A 198 18.95 9.78 3.20
N ARG A 199 18.60 10.88 3.87
CA ARG A 199 18.76 12.25 3.37
C ARG A 199 20.24 12.65 3.41
#